data_AF-A0A4Z1HYU1-F1
#
_entry.id   AF-A0A4Z1HYU1-F1
#
_cell.length_a   1.000
_cell.length_b   1.000
_cell.length_c   1.000
_cell.angle_alpha   90.00
_cell.angle_beta   90.00
_cell.angle_gamma   90.00
#
_symmetry.space_group_name_H-M   'P 1'
#
loop_
_entity.id
_entity.type
_entity.pdbx_description
1 polymer ?
#
loop_
_entity_poly.entity_id
_entity_poly.type
_entity_poly.pdbx_seq_one_letter_code
_entity_poly.pdbx_strand_id
1 'polypeptide(L)'
;MYSEGRKCSKCPNAPENTQQNTHSCEKKWPFWEDQVCDICFSPGHSCSLCPTKTDGQIICDICGHLHSKRVCPFKAAPNPKQYTREKYEAFMRQNPPRNNPQTVPSTSSAGPSQSVLSTATSVPQVQTHSTQAQPLPPGSVELIANFVPPAMTAKEVKEENRASGFQKLVHRQATAVEDRGANLPAPVQANYSKVTFNSDFDLRRYRIHLDKINLKDVVKHELRRTLIKELLLQNPPSGIWVSDYSEYIVSVGKLYPDLTDAPGATVEVLHHRPGRDQTWVPMRSFIIYEDLFKEML
;
A
#
# COMPACT_ATOMS: atom_id res chain seq x y z
N MET A 1 48.70 -5.40 -21.03
CA MET A 1 47.66 -5.01 -20.07
C MET A 1 46.36 -4.94 -20.84
N TYR A 2 45.47 -5.92 -20.66
CA TYR A 2 44.17 -5.93 -21.32
C TYR A 2 43.34 -4.78 -20.75
N SER A 3 42.84 -3.90 -21.62
CA SER A 3 41.87 -2.89 -21.25
C SER A 3 40.58 -3.61 -20.87
N GLU A 4 40.36 -3.84 -19.58
CA GLU A 4 39.08 -4.32 -19.05
C GLU A 4 37.97 -3.44 -19.63
N GLY A 5 36.97 -4.09 -20.25
CA GLY A 5 35.85 -3.40 -20.90
C GLY A 5 35.24 -2.36 -19.96
N ARG A 6 34.98 -1.16 -20.50
CA ARG A 6 34.46 -0.02 -19.73
C ARG A 6 33.02 -0.29 -19.29
N LYS A 7 32.81 -0.98 -18.18
CA LYS A 7 31.46 -1.26 -17.65
C LYS A 7 30.83 0.00 -17.05
N CYS A 8 29.49 0.08 -17.15
CA CYS A 8 28.69 1.17 -16.62
C CYS A 8 27.67 0.63 -15.62
N SER A 9 27.74 1.06 -14.36
CA SER A 9 26.78 0.64 -13.33
C SER A 9 25.37 1.18 -13.52
N LYS A 10 25.22 2.23 -14.34
CA LYS A 10 23.91 2.77 -14.75
C LYS A 10 23.24 1.94 -15.85
N CYS A 11 24.01 1.09 -16.52
CA CYS A 11 23.58 0.29 -17.66
C CYS A 11 24.08 -1.15 -17.52
N PRO A 12 23.74 -1.89 -16.45
CA PRO A 12 24.30 -3.21 -16.18
C PRO A 12 24.05 -4.23 -17.31
N ASN A 13 22.98 -4.03 -18.08
CA ASN A 13 22.57 -4.93 -19.18
C ASN A 13 22.92 -4.39 -20.58
N ALA A 14 23.73 -3.33 -20.69
CA ALA A 14 24.11 -2.81 -22.01
C ALA A 14 25.10 -3.74 -22.72
N PRO A 15 24.93 -3.98 -24.03
CA PRO A 15 25.86 -4.80 -24.80
C PRO A 15 27.26 -4.17 -24.76
N GLU A 16 28.30 -5.01 -24.66
CA GLU A 16 29.69 -4.60 -24.37
C GLU A 16 30.22 -3.49 -25.30
N ASN A 17 29.80 -3.49 -26.56
CA ASN A 17 30.17 -2.50 -27.57
C ASN A 17 29.55 -1.10 -27.37
N THR A 18 28.60 -0.94 -26.45
CA THR A 18 27.94 0.34 -26.13
C THR A 18 28.28 0.84 -24.73
N GLN A 19 29.14 0.13 -23.99
CA GLN A 19 29.44 0.50 -22.62
C GLN A 19 30.35 1.72 -22.57
N GLN A 20 29.83 2.78 -21.97
CA GLN A 20 30.57 3.99 -21.64
C GLN A 20 31.07 3.86 -20.20
N ASN A 21 32.09 4.64 -19.83
CA ASN A 21 32.44 4.78 -18.41
C ASN A 21 31.23 5.34 -17.65
N THR A 22 30.92 4.81 -16.46
CA THR A 22 29.89 5.31 -15.54
C THR A 22 29.90 6.85 -15.41
N HIS A 23 31.08 7.47 -15.42
CA HIS A 23 31.23 8.93 -15.32
C HIS A 23 30.75 9.70 -16.54
N SER A 24 30.81 9.10 -17.73
CA SER A 24 30.40 9.69 -19.01
C SER A 24 28.95 9.32 -19.38
N CYS A 25 28.36 8.35 -18.70
CA CYS A 25 27.00 7.93 -18.99
C CYS A 25 25.98 8.96 -18.50
N GLU A 26 25.19 9.51 -19.43
CA GLU A 26 24.15 10.50 -19.14
C GLU A 26 22.87 9.89 -18.54
N LYS A 27 22.73 8.55 -18.58
CA LYS A 27 21.57 7.90 -17.96
C LYS A 27 21.54 8.15 -16.45
N LYS A 28 20.34 8.07 -15.90
CA LYS A 28 20.15 8.05 -14.44
C LYS A 28 20.49 6.65 -13.90
N TRP A 29 20.88 6.57 -12.63
CA TRP A 29 21.02 5.27 -11.99
C TRP A 29 19.66 4.55 -11.94
N PRO A 30 19.63 3.22 -12.07
CA PRO A 30 18.42 2.46 -11.83
C PRO A 30 17.99 2.59 -10.36
N PHE A 31 16.81 2.08 -10.02
CA PHE A 31 16.40 2.02 -8.61
C PHE A 31 17.30 1.05 -7.84
N TRP A 32 17.48 1.29 -6.55
CA TRP A 32 18.45 0.59 -5.70
C TRP A 32 18.27 -0.94 -5.71
N GLU A 33 17.06 -1.44 -5.97
CA GLU A 33 16.76 -2.86 -6.13
C GLU A 33 17.46 -3.49 -7.35
N ASP A 34 17.67 -2.71 -8.40
CA ASP A 34 18.25 -3.13 -9.69
C ASP A 34 19.68 -2.61 -9.88
N GLN A 35 20.26 -1.97 -8.86
CA GLN A 35 21.61 -1.44 -8.92
C GLN A 35 22.66 -2.54 -8.78
N VAL A 36 23.77 -2.36 -9.50
CA VAL A 36 25.01 -3.10 -9.31
C VAL A 36 26.06 -2.19 -8.68
N CYS A 37 27.08 -2.79 -8.07
CA CYS A 37 28.19 -2.02 -7.49
C CYS A 37 28.91 -1.16 -8.54
N ASP A 38 29.14 0.13 -8.26
CA ASP A 38 29.85 1.04 -9.19
C ASP A 38 31.34 0.70 -9.38
N ILE A 39 31.90 -0.16 -8.51
CA ILE A 39 33.31 -0.55 -8.53
C ILE A 39 33.50 -1.87 -9.29
N CYS A 40 32.81 -2.93 -8.86
CA CYS A 40 32.99 -4.27 -9.44
C CYS A 40 31.85 -4.73 -10.36
N PHE A 41 30.79 -3.93 -10.50
CA PHE A 41 29.62 -4.21 -11.35
C PHE A 41 28.86 -5.50 -11.00
N SER A 42 29.08 -6.05 -9.80
CA SER A 42 28.34 -7.20 -9.31
C SER A 42 27.14 -6.74 -8.47
N PRO A 43 26.00 -7.46 -8.52
CA PRO A 43 24.86 -7.20 -7.64
C PRO A 43 25.16 -7.63 -6.20
N GLY A 44 24.26 -7.29 -5.28
CA GLY A 44 24.23 -7.86 -3.92
C GLY A 44 25.07 -7.14 -2.86
N HIS A 45 25.80 -6.09 -3.22
CA HIS A 45 26.50 -5.23 -2.26
C HIS A 45 26.63 -3.80 -2.78
N SER A 46 26.86 -2.87 -1.86
CA SER A 46 27.12 -1.47 -2.17
C SER A 46 28.59 -1.18 -2.39
N CYS A 47 28.87 -0.03 -3.02
CA CYS A 47 30.22 0.45 -3.24
C CYS A 47 31.04 0.57 -1.94
N SER A 48 30.40 0.92 -0.82
CA SER A 48 31.07 1.05 0.48
C SER A 48 31.59 -0.28 1.02
N LEU A 49 30.96 -1.39 0.65
CA LEU A 49 31.29 -2.73 1.10
C LEU A 49 31.98 -3.56 0.00
N CYS A 50 32.41 -2.92 -1.10
CA CYS A 50 32.98 -3.63 -2.22
C CYS A 50 34.37 -4.20 -1.86
N PRO A 51 34.59 -5.53 -1.99
CA PRO A 51 35.88 -6.14 -1.69
C PRO A 51 37.02 -5.65 -2.58
N THR A 52 36.69 -5.14 -3.77
CA THR A 52 37.67 -4.60 -4.72
C THR A 52 37.84 -3.09 -4.60
N LYS A 53 37.30 -2.46 -3.54
CA LYS A 53 37.47 -1.03 -3.30
C LYS A 53 38.93 -0.73 -2.97
N THR A 54 39.50 0.26 -3.66
CA THR A 54 40.85 0.78 -3.37
C THR A 54 40.77 2.12 -2.66
N ASP A 55 41.82 2.49 -1.92
CA ASP A 55 41.84 3.71 -1.08
C ASP A 55 41.63 5.02 -1.85
N GLY A 56 41.85 5.03 -3.17
CA GLY A 56 41.61 6.19 -4.03
C GLY A 56 40.16 6.40 -4.48
N GLN A 57 39.25 5.46 -4.22
CA GLN A 57 37.87 5.54 -4.68
C GLN A 57 36.99 6.30 -3.68
N ILE A 58 36.67 7.54 -4.02
CA ILE A 58 35.83 8.41 -3.20
C ILE A 58 34.36 8.14 -3.51
N ILE A 59 33.65 7.58 -2.52
CA ILE A 59 32.21 7.34 -2.59
C ILE A 59 31.49 8.62 -2.17
N CYS A 60 30.48 9.04 -2.92
CA CYS A 60 29.74 10.24 -2.58
C CYS A 60 28.92 10.06 -1.29
N ASP A 61 29.11 10.94 -0.31
CA ASP A 61 28.36 10.88 0.96
C ASP A 61 26.87 11.17 0.85
N ILE A 62 26.41 11.70 -0.29
CA ILE A 62 25.00 12.05 -0.50
C ILE A 62 24.23 10.86 -1.08
N CYS A 63 24.66 10.35 -2.24
CA CYS A 63 23.95 9.27 -2.94
C CYS A 63 24.60 7.88 -2.75
N GLY A 64 25.85 7.83 -2.28
CA GLY A 64 26.62 6.61 -2.08
C GLY A 64 27.20 6.00 -3.36
N HIS A 65 27.07 6.70 -4.49
CA HIS A 65 27.65 6.28 -5.77
C HIS A 65 29.09 6.77 -5.95
N LEU A 66 29.83 6.07 -6.81
CA LEU A 66 31.14 6.51 -7.29
C LEU A 66 30.97 7.49 -8.46
N HIS A 67 31.32 8.77 -8.25
CA HIS A 67 31.34 9.76 -9.33
C HIS A 67 32.47 10.78 -9.16
N SER A 68 33.13 11.13 -10.26
CA SER A 68 34.28 12.06 -10.28
C SER A 68 33.91 13.53 -10.09
N LYS A 69 32.64 13.90 -10.30
CA LYS A 69 32.18 15.29 -10.15
C LYS A 69 32.16 15.67 -8.66
N ARG A 70 32.76 16.82 -8.32
CA ARG A 70 32.70 17.43 -6.98
C ARG A 70 31.26 17.73 -6.53
N VAL A 71 30.34 17.86 -7.48
CA VAL A 71 28.92 18.09 -7.23
C VAL A 71 28.15 16.81 -7.51
N CYS A 72 27.51 16.28 -6.46
CA CYS A 72 26.60 15.16 -6.57
C CYS A 72 25.40 15.53 -7.45
N PRO A 73 25.10 14.77 -8.52
CA PRO A 73 23.99 15.07 -9.42
C PRO A 73 22.62 15.02 -8.71
N PHE A 74 22.55 14.43 -7.52
CA PHE A 74 21.35 14.30 -6.71
C PHE A 74 21.07 15.51 -5.79
N LYS A 75 21.89 16.56 -5.76
CA LYS A 75 21.63 17.73 -4.89
C LYS A 75 20.38 18.55 -5.26
N ALA A 76 19.87 18.47 -6.49
CA ALA A 76 18.86 19.42 -6.99
C ALA A 76 17.38 19.00 -6.80
N ALA A 77 17.04 17.72 -6.84
CA ALA A 77 15.72 17.15 -6.53
C ALA A 77 15.74 15.64 -6.85
N PRO A 78 16.34 14.81 -5.99
CA PRO A 78 16.56 13.42 -6.31
C PRO A 78 15.31 12.58 -6.08
N ASN A 79 15.08 11.59 -6.93
CA ASN A 79 14.26 10.45 -6.55
C ASN A 79 15.09 9.59 -5.57
N PRO A 80 14.73 9.50 -4.28
CA PRO A 80 15.54 8.81 -3.28
C PRO A 80 15.78 7.34 -3.60
N LYS A 81 14.90 6.71 -4.40
CA LYS A 81 15.07 5.31 -4.84
C LYS A 81 16.29 5.10 -5.73
N GLN A 82 16.90 6.16 -6.26
CA GLN A 82 18.12 6.09 -7.06
C GLN A 82 19.40 6.23 -6.23
N TYR A 83 19.30 6.43 -4.91
CA TYR A 83 20.47 6.30 -4.05
C TYR A 83 20.92 4.85 -3.97
N THR A 84 22.16 4.62 -3.56
CA THR A 84 22.55 3.30 -3.05
C THR A 84 21.63 2.90 -1.89
N ARG A 85 21.46 1.59 -1.71
CA ARG A 85 20.57 1.03 -0.68
C ARG A 85 20.83 1.63 0.71
N GLU A 86 22.07 1.73 1.15
CA GLU A 86 22.41 2.25 2.48
C GLU A 86 22.02 3.73 2.61
N LYS A 87 22.24 4.52 1.56
CA LYS A 87 21.88 5.94 1.56
C LYS A 87 20.38 6.14 1.44
N TYR A 88 19.67 5.29 0.71
CA TYR A 88 18.20 5.25 0.70
C TYR A 88 17.65 4.94 2.09
N GLU A 89 18.13 3.87 2.73
CA GLU A 89 17.72 3.49 4.08
C GLU A 89 18.07 4.56 5.12
N ALA A 90 19.24 5.20 5.03
CA ALA A 90 19.59 6.34 5.87
C ALA A 90 18.70 7.56 5.63
N PHE A 91 18.39 7.87 4.36
CA PHE A 91 17.48 8.95 3.99
C PHE A 91 16.08 8.72 4.56
N MET A 92 15.56 7.49 4.47
CA MET A 92 14.26 7.11 5.03
C MET A 92 14.24 7.16 6.57
N ARG A 93 15.37 6.90 7.24
CA ARG A 93 15.49 7.06 8.70
C ARG A 93 15.51 8.52 9.15
N GLN A 94 16.15 9.40 8.37
CA GLN A 94 16.24 10.84 8.68
C GLN A 94 14.99 11.62 8.26
N ASN A 95 14.34 11.18 7.20
CA ASN A 95 13.09 11.73 6.69
C ASN A 95 12.02 10.65 6.75
N PRO A 96 11.67 10.16 7.96
CA PRO A 96 10.56 9.24 8.08
C PRO A 96 9.35 9.94 7.45
N PRO A 97 8.59 9.26 6.57
CA PRO A 97 7.42 9.85 5.94
C PRO A 97 6.59 10.48 7.05
N ARG A 98 6.29 11.80 6.94
CA ARG A 98 5.63 12.62 7.97
C ARG A 98 4.25 12.05 8.33
N ASN A 99 4.26 11.01 9.13
CA ASN A 99 3.18 10.52 9.95
C ASN A 99 3.67 10.74 11.38
N ASN A 100 3.39 11.92 11.94
CA ASN A 100 3.76 12.28 13.31
C ASN A 100 3.14 11.29 14.32
N PRO A 101 3.94 10.80 15.29
CA PRO A 101 3.49 10.67 16.66
C PRO A 101 4.29 11.66 17.53
N GLN A 102 3.59 12.60 18.17
CA GLN A 102 4.18 13.35 19.26
C GLN A 102 4.52 12.38 20.40
N THR A 103 5.78 12.45 20.82
CA THR A 103 6.36 11.78 21.99
C THR A 103 5.62 12.20 23.26
N VAL A 104 5.10 11.22 24.02
CA VAL A 104 4.56 11.43 25.37
C VAL A 104 5.70 11.18 26.38
N PRO A 105 5.85 11.99 27.45
CA PRO A 105 6.93 11.80 28.42
C PRO A 105 6.67 10.62 29.35
N SER A 106 7.73 9.86 29.63
CA SER A 106 7.76 8.80 30.64
C SER A 106 7.49 9.36 32.04
N THR A 107 6.50 8.79 32.73
CA THR A 107 6.40 8.88 34.19
C THR A 107 6.46 7.47 34.78
N SER A 108 7.55 7.21 35.49
CA SER A 108 7.67 6.10 36.43
C SER A 108 6.81 6.40 37.66
N SER A 109 6.04 5.41 38.13
CA SER A 109 5.70 5.30 39.54
C SER A 109 5.60 3.83 39.93
N ALA A 110 6.08 3.53 41.13
CA ALA A 110 6.49 2.23 41.62
C ALA A 110 5.40 1.55 42.47
N GLY A 111 5.21 0.25 42.22
CA GLY A 111 4.94 -0.84 43.18
C GLY A 111 3.55 -0.96 43.84
N PRO A 112 3.28 -2.06 44.58
CA PRO A 112 4.04 -3.31 44.69
C PRO A 112 3.20 -4.60 44.46
N SER A 113 3.94 -5.70 44.36
CA SER A 113 3.50 -7.09 44.23
C SER A 113 2.52 -7.56 45.30
N GLN A 114 1.53 -8.35 44.90
CA GLN A 114 1.01 -9.46 45.70
C GLN A 114 0.75 -10.68 44.82
N SER A 115 1.44 -11.74 45.17
CA SER A 115 1.35 -13.10 44.67
C SER A 115 0.31 -13.88 45.48
N VAL A 116 -0.70 -14.48 44.85
CA VAL A 116 -1.41 -15.64 45.42
C VAL A 116 -1.93 -16.58 44.31
N LEU A 117 -1.33 -17.77 44.32
CA LEU A 117 -1.89 -19.12 44.19
C LEU A 117 -2.98 -19.47 43.15
N SER A 118 -2.59 -20.46 42.35
CA SER A 118 -3.34 -21.36 41.48
C SER A 118 -4.76 -21.72 41.93
N THR A 119 -5.70 -21.67 40.98
CA THR A 119 -6.83 -22.60 40.94
C THR A 119 -7.05 -23.00 39.49
N ALA A 120 -6.92 -24.30 39.22
CA ALA A 120 -7.22 -24.90 37.95
C ALA A 120 -8.72 -24.78 37.67
N THR A 121 -9.10 -24.27 36.50
CA THR A 121 -10.44 -24.47 35.97
C THR A 121 -10.32 -24.72 34.48
N SER A 122 -10.74 -25.92 34.12
CA SER A 122 -10.86 -26.54 32.82
C SER A 122 -11.41 -25.62 31.73
N VAL A 123 -10.62 -25.42 30.69
CA VAL A 123 -11.03 -24.87 29.39
C VAL A 123 -11.72 -26.00 28.61
N PRO A 124 -12.90 -25.79 28.00
CA PRO A 124 -13.45 -26.73 27.05
C PRO A 124 -12.63 -26.64 25.75
N GLN A 125 -11.90 -27.71 25.47
CA GLN A 125 -11.23 -27.93 24.20
C GLN A 125 -12.30 -28.14 23.11
N VAL A 126 -12.62 -27.07 22.38
CA VAL A 126 -13.44 -27.17 21.17
C VAL A 126 -12.62 -27.89 20.10
N GLN A 127 -12.91 -29.17 19.91
CA GLN A 127 -12.50 -29.94 18.74
C GLN A 127 -13.14 -29.31 17.49
N THR A 128 -12.35 -28.62 16.68
CA THR A 128 -12.72 -28.32 15.31
C THR A 128 -12.65 -29.62 14.49
N HIS A 129 -13.79 -30.28 14.36
CA HIS A 129 -13.97 -31.35 13.38
C HIS A 129 -13.74 -30.78 11.98
N SER A 130 -12.70 -31.29 11.31
CA SER A 130 -12.47 -31.07 9.89
C SER A 130 -13.59 -31.76 9.11
N THR A 131 -14.63 -30.99 8.77
CA THR A 131 -15.60 -31.42 7.77
C THR A 131 -14.98 -31.09 6.42
N GLN A 132 -14.57 -32.13 5.70
CA GLN A 132 -14.09 -32.06 4.33
C GLN A 132 -15.25 -31.63 3.42
N ALA A 133 -15.47 -30.31 3.33
CA ALA A 133 -16.37 -29.72 2.34
C ALA A 133 -15.76 -29.92 0.94
N GLN A 134 -16.58 -30.35 -0.01
CA GLN A 134 -16.17 -30.46 -1.41
C GLN A 134 -15.64 -29.10 -1.90
N PRO A 135 -14.56 -29.06 -2.69
CA PRO A 135 -14.09 -27.82 -3.27
C PRO A 135 -15.15 -27.28 -4.23
N LEU A 136 -15.73 -26.14 -3.87
CA LEU A 136 -16.64 -25.37 -4.70
C LEU A 136 -15.95 -24.98 -6.02
N PRO A 137 -16.73 -24.87 -7.12
CA PRO A 137 -16.18 -24.48 -8.40
C PRO A 137 -15.65 -23.03 -8.33
N PRO A 138 -14.55 -22.72 -9.03
CA PRO A 138 -14.06 -21.37 -9.18
C PRO A 138 -15.14 -20.41 -9.72
N GLY A 139 -15.24 -19.21 -9.15
CA GLY A 139 -16.31 -18.27 -9.52
C GLY A 139 -17.60 -18.45 -8.70
N SER A 140 -17.58 -19.30 -7.67
CA SER A 140 -18.69 -19.44 -6.74
C SER A 140 -18.67 -18.34 -5.68
N VAL A 141 -19.86 -17.82 -5.41
CA VAL A 141 -20.15 -16.82 -4.39
C VAL A 141 -21.09 -17.48 -3.38
N GLU A 142 -20.71 -17.53 -2.10
CA GLU A 142 -21.52 -18.19 -1.06
C GLU A 142 -21.74 -17.26 0.13
N LEU A 143 -22.98 -17.19 0.60
CA LEU A 143 -23.31 -16.42 1.80
C LEU A 143 -22.86 -17.18 3.05
N ILE A 144 -22.05 -16.54 3.90
CA ILE A 144 -21.62 -17.15 5.16
C ILE A 144 -22.45 -16.61 6.31
N ALA A 145 -23.07 -17.53 7.06
CA ALA A 145 -23.68 -17.22 8.35
C ALA A 145 -22.61 -17.16 9.46
N ASN A 146 -22.70 -16.17 10.35
CA ASN A 146 -21.88 -16.04 11.56
C ASN A 146 -20.37 -15.82 11.32
N PHE A 147 -19.97 -15.24 10.18
CA PHE A 147 -18.59 -14.78 10.03
C PHE A 147 -18.29 -13.67 11.04
N VAL A 148 -17.22 -13.83 11.81
CA VAL A 148 -16.70 -12.77 12.69
C VAL A 148 -15.56 -12.09 11.94
N PRO A 149 -15.75 -10.84 11.46
CA PRO A 149 -14.67 -10.11 10.81
C PRO A 149 -13.47 -10.00 11.73
N PRO A 150 -12.25 -10.08 11.20
CA PRO A 150 -11.06 -9.70 11.96
C PRO A 150 -11.27 -8.29 12.52
N ALA A 151 -11.05 -8.12 13.82
CA ALA A 151 -11.15 -6.82 14.47
C ALA A 151 -10.25 -5.82 13.73
N MET A 152 -10.79 -4.63 13.43
CA MET A 152 -9.99 -3.56 12.86
C MET A 152 -8.78 -3.30 13.73
N THR A 153 -7.61 -3.18 13.11
CA THR A 153 -6.40 -2.87 13.85
C THR A 153 -6.47 -1.43 14.37
N ALA A 154 -5.77 -1.13 15.47
CA ALA A 154 -5.69 0.24 15.98
C ALA A 154 -5.14 1.25 14.94
N LYS A 155 -4.37 0.76 13.96
CA LYS A 155 -3.89 1.55 12.83
C LYS A 155 -5.02 1.89 11.86
N GLU A 156 -5.84 0.91 11.48
CA GLU A 156 -7.00 1.09 10.59
C GLU A 156 -8.01 2.06 11.20
N VAL A 157 -8.35 1.87 12.49
CA VAL A 157 -9.25 2.79 13.23
C VAL A 157 -8.70 4.22 13.24
N LYS A 158 -7.38 4.41 13.39
CA LYS A 158 -6.76 5.73 13.38
C LYS A 158 -6.80 6.39 11.99
N GLU A 159 -6.61 5.61 10.93
CA GLU A 159 -6.69 6.11 9.55
C GLU A 159 -8.12 6.47 9.16
N GLU A 160 -9.12 5.68 9.57
CA GLU A 160 -10.54 5.99 9.39
C GLU A 160 -10.92 7.29 10.12
N ASN A 161 -10.52 7.43 11.39
CA ASN A 161 -10.73 8.66 12.15
C ASN A 161 -10.03 9.87 11.52
N ARG A 162 -8.84 9.69 10.93
CA ARG A 162 -8.13 10.75 10.20
C ARG A 162 -8.90 11.17 8.95
N ALA A 163 -9.40 10.20 8.16
CA ALA A 163 -10.17 10.47 6.96
C ALA A 163 -11.48 11.21 7.28
N SER A 164 -12.18 10.80 8.34
CA SER A 164 -13.37 11.50 8.86
C SER A 164 -13.06 12.94 9.29
N GLY A 165 -11.88 13.18 9.87
CA GLY A 165 -11.42 14.53 10.22
C GLY A 165 -11.24 15.48 9.02
N PHE A 166 -10.83 14.97 7.86
CA PHE A 166 -10.73 15.77 6.64
C PHE A 166 -12.09 16.14 6.04
N GLN A 167 -13.09 15.26 6.18
CA GLN A 167 -14.45 15.55 5.70
C GLN A 167 -15.08 16.74 6.41
N LYS A 168 -14.85 16.91 7.72
CA LYS A 168 -15.31 18.09 8.49
C LYS A 168 -14.74 19.42 7.97
N LEU A 169 -13.60 19.41 7.28
CA LEU A 169 -12.97 20.63 6.75
C LEU A 169 -13.57 21.08 5.40
N VAL A 170 -14.19 20.18 4.64
CA VAL A 170 -14.80 20.47 3.33
C VAL A 170 -16.14 21.21 3.50
N HIS A 171 -16.84 20.99 4.62
CA HIS A 171 -18.09 21.67 5.00
C HIS A 171 -17.91 23.11 5.53
N ARG A 172 -16.80 23.78 5.21
CA ARG A 172 -16.67 25.19 5.51
C ARG A 172 -17.58 25.96 4.55
N GLN A 173 -18.81 26.23 4.99
CA GLN A 173 -19.81 27.03 4.31
C GLN A 173 -19.14 28.23 3.64
N ALA A 174 -19.28 28.31 2.31
CA ALA A 174 -19.12 29.57 1.62
C ALA A 174 -20.24 30.48 2.12
N THR A 175 -19.92 31.34 3.08
CA THR A 175 -20.82 32.43 3.47
C THR A 175 -21.07 33.25 2.21
N ALA A 176 -22.31 33.21 1.71
CA ALA A 176 -22.72 34.09 0.64
C ALA A 176 -22.56 35.52 1.16
N VAL A 177 -21.56 36.23 0.66
CA VAL A 177 -21.43 37.66 0.89
C VAL A 177 -22.52 38.30 0.05
N GLU A 178 -23.65 38.63 0.67
CA GLU A 178 -24.62 39.54 0.05
C GLU A 178 -23.98 40.94 0.00
N ASP A 179 -23.24 41.24 -1.07
CA ASP A 179 -22.69 42.57 -1.27
C ASP A 179 -23.56 43.35 -2.27
N ARG A 180 -24.42 44.22 -1.72
CA ARG A 180 -25.06 45.29 -2.49
C ARG A 180 -24.04 46.43 -2.67
N GLY A 181 -23.18 46.32 -3.67
CA GLY A 181 -22.19 47.36 -3.96
C GLY A 181 -21.65 47.28 -5.39
N ALA A 182 -21.76 48.37 -6.14
CA ALA A 182 -21.62 48.46 -7.60
C ALA A 182 -20.18 48.31 -8.18
N ASN A 183 -19.33 47.43 -7.64
CA ASN A 183 -18.01 47.14 -8.20
C ASN A 183 -17.59 45.68 -7.94
N LEU A 184 -18.32 44.72 -8.53
CA LEU A 184 -17.89 43.33 -8.50
C LEU A 184 -16.73 43.12 -9.50
N PRO A 185 -15.67 42.38 -9.11
CA PRO A 185 -14.60 42.01 -10.03
C PRO A 185 -15.15 41.21 -11.20
N ALA A 186 -14.48 41.30 -12.36
CA ALA A 186 -14.88 40.57 -13.55
C ALA A 186 -15.05 39.07 -13.23
N PRO A 187 -16.11 38.41 -13.76
CA PRO A 187 -16.37 37.01 -13.49
C PRO A 187 -15.17 36.16 -13.91
N VAL A 188 -14.67 35.35 -12.98
CA VAL A 188 -13.54 34.45 -13.21
C VAL A 188 -14.10 33.12 -13.70
N GLN A 189 -13.70 32.70 -14.90
CA GLN A 189 -13.94 31.35 -15.36
C GLN A 189 -12.85 30.43 -14.80
N ALA A 190 -13.26 29.29 -14.27
CA ALA A 190 -12.36 28.29 -13.76
C ALA A 190 -12.69 26.93 -14.39
N ASN A 191 -11.70 26.03 -14.42
CA ASN A 191 -11.83 24.69 -14.99
C ASN A 191 -12.50 23.71 -14.01
N TYR A 192 -13.62 24.14 -13.41
CA TYR A 192 -14.43 23.32 -12.51
C TYR A 192 -15.79 23.06 -13.14
N SER A 193 -16.25 21.81 -13.02
CA SER A 193 -17.60 21.41 -13.41
C SER A 193 -18.43 21.19 -12.16
N LYS A 194 -19.65 21.74 -12.14
CA LYS A 194 -20.61 21.45 -11.06
C LYS A 194 -21.08 20.01 -11.21
N VAL A 195 -20.81 19.19 -10.21
CA VAL A 195 -21.34 17.83 -10.10
C VAL A 195 -22.52 17.86 -9.12
N THR A 196 -23.64 17.29 -9.53
CA THR A 196 -24.84 17.16 -8.69
C THR A 196 -25.03 15.70 -8.29
N PHE A 197 -25.13 15.45 -6.99
CA PHE A 197 -25.43 14.14 -6.43
C PHE A 197 -26.92 14.06 -6.17
N ASN A 198 -27.55 12.95 -6.58
CA ASN A 198 -28.92 12.66 -6.17
C ASN A 198 -28.85 11.88 -4.85
N SER A 199 -29.53 12.37 -3.82
CA SER A 199 -29.61 11.73 -2.50
C SER A 199 -30.41 10.42 -2.51
N ASP A 200 -31.16 10.16 -3.57
CA ASP A 200 -32.07 9.00 -3.66
C ASP A 200 -31.36 7.69 -4.02
N PHE A 201 -30.03 7.71 -4.22
CA PHE A 201 -29.27 6.51 -4.50
C PHE A 201 -29.04 5.68 -3.22
N ASP A 202 -29.43 4.41 -3.26
CA ASP A 202 -29.06 3.39 -2.25
C ASP A 202 -27.57 3.04 -2.43
N LEU A 203 -26.68 3.94 -2.00
CA LEU A 203 -25.24 3.68 -2.03
C LEU A 203 -24.86 2.80 -0.86
N ARG A 204 -24.06 1.77 -1.13
CA ARG A 204 -23.67 0.75 -0.14
C ARG A 204 -22.18 0.54 -0.14
N ARG A 205 -21.59 0.41 1.05
CA ARG A 205 -20.15 0.18 1.22
C ARG A 205 -19.88 -1.26 1.64
N TYR A 206 -18.91 -1.88 0.98
CA TYR A 206 -18.44 -3.21 1.27
C TYR A 206 -16.94 -3.20 1.46
N ARG A 207 -16.46 -3.97 2.43
CA ARG A 207 -15.03 -4.17 2.70
C ARG A 207 -14.58 -5.51 2.17
N ILE A 208 -13.44 -5.53 1.51
CA ILE A 208 -12.81 -6.73 0.97
C ILE A 208 -11.71 -7.20 1.92
N HIS A 209 -11.84 -8.44 2.37
CA HIS A 209 -10.81 -9.15 3.13
C HIS A 209 -10.22 -10.28 2.30
N LEU A 210 -8.94 -10.17 1.95
CA LEU A 210 -8.20 -11.23 1.26
C LEU A 210 -7.66 -12.23 2.29
N ASP A 211 -7.77 -13.53 2.01
CA ASP A 211 -7.15 -14.55 2.84
C ASP A 211 -5.60 -14.49 2.79
N LYS A 212 -4.96 -15.17 3.74
CA LYS A 212 -3.51 -15.18 3.89
C LYS A 212 -2.85 -15.97 2.78
N ILE A 213 -1.77 -15.42 2.24
CA ILE A 213 -0.90 -16.09 1.27
C ILE A 213 0.29 -16.67 2.04
N ASN A 214 0.42 -17.99 2.05
CA ASN A 214 1.47 -18.70 2.80
C ASN A 214 1.49 -18.28 4.28
N LEU A 215 0.29 -18.22 4.89
CA LEU A 215 0.07 -17.79 6.29
C LEU A 215 0.46 -16.34 6.59
N LYS A 216 0.69 -15.52 5.56
CA LYS A 216 1.04 -14.10 5.68
C LYS A 216 -0.02 -13.21 5.05
N ASP A 217 -0.25 -12.06 5.68
CA ASP A 217 -1.14 -11.04 5.14
C ASP A 217 -0.54 -10.41 3.87
N VAL A 218 -1.44 -9.99 2.98
CA VAL A 218 -1.05 -9.31 1.74
C VAL A 218 -0.76 -7.84 2.01
N VAL A 219 0.48 -7.54 2.42
CA VAL A 219 0.90 -6.18 2.80
C VAL A 219 1.22 -5.29 1.59
N LYS A 220 1.64 -5.88 0.46
CA LYS A 220 2.02 -5.10 -0.74
C LYS A 220 0.77 -4.60 -1.47
N HIS A 221 0.58 -3.28 -1.51
CA HIS A 221 -0.57 -2.63 -2.16
C HIS A 221 -0.78 -3.05 -3.61
N GLU A 222 0.28 -3.08 -4.44
CA GLU A 222 0.14 -3.48 -5.86
C GLU A 222 -0.35 -4.92 -6.01
N LEU A 223 0.17 -5.84 -5.19
CA LEU A 223 -0.26 -7.23 -5.20
C LEU A 223 -1.73 -7.34 -4.75
N ARG A 224 -2.10 -6.63 -3.68
CA ARG A 224 -3.48 -6.56 -3.20
C ARG A 224 -4.41 -6.03 -4.30
N ARG A 225 -3.99 -5.01 -5.04
CA ARG A 225 -4.71 -4.44 -6.18
C ARG A 225 -4.95 -5.46 -7.29
N THR A 226 -3.91 -6.20 -7.67
CA THR A 226 -4.05 -7.27 -8.66
C THR A 226 -5.01 -8.35 -8.18
N LEU A 227 -4.89 -8.81 -6.93
CA LEU A 227 -5.74 -9.87 -6.39
C LEU A 227 -7.22 -9.47 -6.32
N ILE A 228 -7.51 -8.25 -5.87
CA ILE A 228 -8.90 -7.74 -5.83
C ILE A 228 -9.46 -7.58 -7.24
N LYS A 229 -8.65 -7.11 -8.18
CA LYS A 229 -9.06 -7.01 -9.58
C LYS A 229 -9.42 -8.38 -10.15
N GLU A 230 -8.58 -9.39 -9.94
CA GLU A 230 -8.85 -10.76 -10.39
C GLU A 230 -10.08 -11.37 -9.71
N LEU A 231 -10.26 -11.11 -8.41
CA LEU A 231 -11.44 -11.52 -7.66
C LEU A 231 -12.72 -10.99 -8.29
N LEU A 232 -12.78 -9.68 -8.56
CA LEU A 232 -13.96 -9.02 -9.13
C LEU A 232 -14.15 -9.36 -10.62
N LEU A 233 -13.09 -9.73 -11.33
CA LEU A 233 -13.18 -10.19 -12.71
C LEU A 233 -13.79 -11.61 -12.79
N GLN A 234 -13.38 -12.50 -11.88
CA GLN A 234 -13.89 -13.87 -11.83
C GLN A 234 -15.29 -13.96 -11.18
N ASN A 235 -15.62 -13.01 -10.31
CA ASN A 235 -16.89 -12.94 -9.59
C ASN A 235 -17.53 -11.55 -9.74
N PRO A 236 -17.94 -11.15 -10.95
CA PRO A 236 -18.42 -9.81 -11.23
C PRO A 236 -19.65 -9.48 -10.37
N PRO A 237 -19.63 -8.37 -9.61
CA PRO A 237 -20.81 -7.90 -8.91
C PRO A 237 -21.95 -7.55 -9.87
N SER A 238 -23.17 -7.62 -9.33
CA SER A 238 -24.36 -7.17 -10.06
C SER A 238 -24.48 -5.64 -10.02
N GLY A 239 -24.97 -5.04 -11.10
CA GLY A 239 -25.30 -3.61 -11.14
C GLY A 239 -24.11 -2.66 -11.27
N ILE A 240 -24.30 -1.42 -10.81
CA ILE A 240 -23.31 -0.34 -10.90
C ILE A 240 -22.49 -0.32 -9.62
N TRP A 241 -21.17 -0.46 -9.78
CA TRP A 241 -20.24 -0.46 -8.66
C TRP A 241 -18.91 0.17 -9.06
N VAL A 242 -18.18 0.62 -8.06
CA VAL A 242 -16.81 1.13 -8.17
C VAL A 242 -15.97 0.57 -7.04
N SER A 243 -14.69 0.33 -7.32
CA SER A 243 -13.71 -0.07 -6.31
C SER A 243 -12.40 0.67 -6.55
N ASP A 244 -11.73 1.01 -5.45
CA ASP A 244 -10.36 1.49 -5.49
C ASP A 244 -9.35 0.35 -5.74
N TYR A 245 -9.84 -0.91 -5.80
CA TYR A 245 -9.05 -2.14 -5.83
C TYR A 245 -8.05 -2.21 -4.66
N SER A 246 -8.38 -1.65 -3.50
CA SER A 246 -7.55 -1.74 -2.30
C SER A 246 -8.33 -2.40 -1.18
N GLU A 247 -9.46 -1.84 -0.79
CA GLU A 247 -10.17 -2.36 0.39
C GLU A 247 -11.67 -2.23 0.28
N TYR A 248 -12.18 -1.26 -0.47
CA TYR A 248 -13.60 -0.98 -0.50
C TYR A 248 -14.22 -1.14 -1.88
N ILE A 249 -15.48 -1.53 -1.88
CA ILE A 249 -16.39 -1.47 -3.01
C ILE A 249 -17.55 -0.57 -2.59
N VAL A 250 -17.94 0.34 -3.49
CA VAL A 250 -19.19 1.11 -3.36
C VAL A 250 -20.09 0.69 -4.50
N SER A 251 -21.32 0.28 -4.19
CA SER A 251 -22.32 -0.09 -5.21
C SER A 251 -23.61 0.69 -5.04
N VAL A 252 -24.34 0.83 -6.15
CA VAL A 252 -25.73 1.27 -6.15
C VAL A 252 -26.61 0.03 -5.95
N GLY A 253 -27.28 -0.05 -4.81
CA GLY A 253 -28.02 -1.22 -4.36
C GLY A 253 -27.12 -2.35 -3.85
N LYS A 254 -27.69 -3.55 -3.77
CA LYS A 254 -26.99 -4.77 -3.34
C LYS A 254 -25.90 -5.15 -4.32
N LEU A 255 -24.71 -5.47 -3.80
CA LEU A 255 -23.56 -5.88 -4.61
C LEU A 255 -23.77 -7.27 -5.24
N TYR A 256 -24.38 -8.18 -4.48
CA TYR A 256 -24.83 -9.49 -4.94
C TYR A 256 -26.29 -9.69 -4.50
N PRO A 257 -27.16 -10.32 -5.32
CA PRO A 257 -28.58 -10.49 -5.00
C PRO A 257 -28.83 -11.24 -3.68
N ASP A 258 -27.98 -12.22 -3.40
CA ASP A 258 -28.10 -13.11 -2.24
C ASP A 258 -27.59 -12.48 -0.93
N LEU A 259 -27.01 -11.28 -1.01
CA LEU A 259 -26.43 -10.60 0.14
C LEU A 259 -27.53 -9.90 0.95
N THR A 260 -27.59 -10.20 2.25
CA THR A 260 -28.59 -9.64 3.16
C THR A 260 -28.30 -8.18 3.49
N ASP A 261 -29.33 -7.39 3.79
CA ASP A 261 -29.21 -5.96 4.13
C ASP A 261 -28.66 -5.69 5.55
N ALA A 262 -28.16 -6.71 6.25
CA ALA A 262 -27.66 -6.57 7.61
C ALA A 262 -26.15 -6.22 7.61
N PRO A 263 -25.71 -5.14 8.28
CA PRO A 263 -24.31 -4.88 8.54
C PRO A 263 -23.57 -6.13 9.05
N GLY A 264 -22.39 -6.41 8.48
CA GLY A 264 -21.62 -7.62 8.72
C GLY A 264 -22.00 -8.81 7.82
N ALA A 265 -23.04 -8.69 6.99
CA ALA A 265 -23.37 -9.72 6.00
C ALA A 265 -22.16 -10.00 5.12
N THR A 266 -21.72 -11.25 5.12
CA THR A 266 -20.46 -11.66 4.51
C THR A 266 -20.69 -12.70 3.44
N VAL A 267 -20.00 -12.52 2.32
CA VAL A 267 -19.98 -13.46 1.23
C VAL A 267 -18.56 -13.97 1.03
N GLU A 268 -18.41 -15.29 0.98
CA GLU A 268 -17.19 -15.95 0.55
C GLU A 268 -17.11 -15.93 -0.96
N VAL A 269 -15.94 -15.58 -1.47
CA VAL A 269 -15.65 -15.55 -2.89
C VAL A 269 -14.43 -16.42 -3.17
N LEU A 270 -14.66 -17.50 -3.91
CA LEU A 270 -13.60 -18.35 -4.41
C LEU A 270 -13.13 -17.85 -5.77
N HIS A 271 -11.84 -17.54 -5.83
CA HIS A 271 -11.20 -17.07 -7.06
C HIS A 271 -9.81 -17.68 -7.15
N HIS A 272 -9.22 -17.60 -8.33
CA HIS A 272 -7.84 -18.00 -8.52
C HIS A 272 -6.91 -16.79 -8.58
N ARG A 273 -5.68 -17.02 -8.13
CA ARG A 273 -4.57 -16.09 -8.32
C ARG A 273 -3.43 -16.76 -9.09
N PRO A 274 -2.60 -15.97 -9.78
CA PRO A 274 -1.39 -16.50 -10.40
C PRO A 274 -0.39 -16.97 -9.32
N GLY A 275 0.01 -18.22 -9.43
CA GLY A 275 1.08 -18.85 -8.66
C GLY A 275 2.46 -18.52 -9.23
N ARG A 276 3.51 -18.89 -8.48
CA ARG A 276 4.91 -18.62 -8.87
C ARG A 276 5.28 -19.28 -10.20
N ASP A 277 4.68 -20.42 -10.47
CA ASP A 277 4.98 -21.26 -11.64
C ASP A 277 3.91 -21.12 -12.74
N GLN A 278 3.24 -19.96 -12.79
CA GLN A 278 2.11 -19.67 -13.70
C GLN A 278 0.89 -20.60 -13.52
N THR A 279 0.87 -21.39 -12.47
CA THR A 279 -0.27 -22.20 -12.07
C THR A 279 -1.33 -21.32 -11.42
N TRP A 280 -2.61 -21.62 -11.64
CA TRP A 280 -3.70 -20.96 -10.93
C TRP A 280 -3.87 -21.59 -9.56
N VAL A 281 -3.75 -20.77 -8.51
CA VAL A 281 -3.87 -21.22 -7.12
C VAL A 281 -5.20 -20.72 -6.57
N PRO A 282 -6.05 -21.60 -6.00
CA PRO A 282 -7.31 -21.16 -5.40
C PRO A 282 -7.02 -20.27 -4.19
N MET A 283 -7.83 -19.23 -4.05
CA MET A 283 -7.77 -18.28 -2.96
C MET A 283 -9.19 -17.96 -2.50
N ARG A 284 -9.35 -17.88 -1.18
CA ARG A 284 -10.59 -17.45 -0.54
C ARG A 284 -10.49 -15.97 -0.21
N SER A 285 -11.60 -15.29 -0.33
CA SER A 285 -11.74 -13.89 0.04
C SER A 285 -13.14 -13.66 0.56
N PHE A 286 -13.30 -12.61 1.36
CA PHE A 286 -14.56 -12.26 1.97
C PHE A 286 -14.93 -10.84 1.55
N ILE A 287 -16.18 -10.65 1.15
CA ILE A 287 -16.77 -9.34 0.94
C ILE A 287 -17.81 -9.14 2.02
N ILE A 288 -17.61 -8.09 2.83
CA ILE A 288 -18.38 -7.82 4.04
C ILE A 288 -19.14 -6.53 3.81
N TYR A 289 -20.48 -6.58 3.89
CA TYR A 289 -21.29 -5.38 3.89
C TYR A 289 -21.09 -4.63 5.20
N GLU A 290 -20.71 -3.35 5.13
CA GLU A 290 -20.50 -2.54 6.34
C GLU A 290 -21.76 -1.76 6.69
N ASP A 291 -22.17 -0.84 5.81
CA ASP A 291 -23.34 -0.01 6.01
C ASP A 291 -23.73 0.65 4.67
N LEU A 292 -24.86 1.36 4.67
CA LEU A 292 -25.15 2.38 3.68
C LEU A 292 -23.99 3.37 3.60
N PHE A 293 -23.53 3.61 2.38
CA PHE A 293 -22.61 4.68 2.09
C PHE A 293 -23.39 5.99 2.20
N LYS A 294 -23.53 6.47 3.43
CA LYS A 294 -24.08 7.79 3.69
C LYS A 294 -23.02 8.79 3.23
N GLU A 295 -23.31 9.49 2.14
CA GLU A 295 -22.79 10.84 2.04
C GLU A 295 -23.34 11.59 3.27
N MET A 296 -22.48 11.90 4.23
CA MET A 296 -22.68 13.07 5.06
C MET A 296 -22.56 14.29 4.13
N LEU A 297 -23.59 14.50 3.30
CA LEU A 297 -23.86 15.77 2.62
C LEU A 297 -24.12 16.85 3.67
#